data_AF-A0A954MPG9-F1
#
_entry.id   AF-A0A954MPG9-F1
#
_cell.length_a   1.000
_cell.length_b   1.000
_cell.length_c   1.000
_cell.angle_alpha   90.00
_cell.angle_beta   90.00
_cell.angle_gamma   90.00
#
_symmetry.space_group_name_H-M   'P 1'
#
loop_
_entity.id
_entity.type
_entity.pdbx_description
1 polymer ?
#
loop_
_entity_poly.entity_id
_entity_poly.type
_entity_poly.pdbx_seq_one_letter_code
_entity_poly.pdbx_strand_id
1 'polypeptide(L)'
;MSTNIPPQADSPPSPSAAKDHRLAMLAPPEDRDAAIEVMRGSLGFNTIDARVRLHHVPGVWSELFDSSTADRGAKLLNELGAEAYPVCAADVPDLKSAQTLHHVRCRPEGFVIVSLSGDPGETVPWERLSVLSIADVEGLRENSPNPFVDGVFRRAVGGGPLDKKSEFHGFELWLLCESPFRAFRMDAEQMNYEYLGERLSTSGGENFGHLVSDICQFAPQLILTKLARSYRENPFQGLHHLPSPDVHREAVAAYWAIHCRETHQPPAPQQTTSVEDESQRLKTSENPRPHPSQTPNNTEEVMNTSKVSSESAVFRKEHASLDHEIADWRTWWRELSELGKPQFGEMGDRLTHLREHLAAHFAHEESQPGLDLSLSLPPRDVQKMAALRDEHKKLLGELDRIVDRLSGCSAEYDCWGKAREDFETFLNRLNAHEEAEETLLDSLS
;
A
#
# COMPACT_ATOMS: atom_id res chain seq x y z
N MET A 1 -21.16 -70.12 0.40
CA MET A 1 -20.14 -69.82 -0.62
C MET A 1 -19.51 -68.49 -0.24
N SER A 2 -18.34 -68.52 0.40
CA SER A 2 -17.63 -67.32 0.86
C SER A 2 -16.73 -66.81 -0.26
N THR A 3 -17.00 -65.61 -0.77
CA THR A 3 -16.17 -64.92 -1.76
C THR A 3 -14.99 -64.27 -1.05
N ASN A 4 -13.81 -64.86 -1.21
CA ASN A 4 -12.52 -64.23 -0.90
C ASN A 4 -12.31 -63.05 -1.87
N ILE A 5 -12.42 -61.83 -1.37
CA ILE A 5 -11.96 -60.64 -2.09
C ILE A 5 -10.44 -60.55 -1.85
N PRO A 6 -9.60 -60.60 -2.90
CA PRO A 6 -8.16 -60.46 -2.74
C PRO A 6 -7.81 -59.07 -2.19
N PRO A 7 -6.78 -58.94 -1.33
CA PRO A 7 -6.33 -57.66 -0.82
C PRO A 7 -5.93 -56.77 -2.01
N GLN A 8 -6.61 -55.63 -2.10
CA GLN A 8 -6.36 -54.61 -3.11
C GLN A 8 -4.90 -54.15 -2.92
N ALA A 9 -4.05 -54.38 -3.92
CA ALA A 9 -2.67 -53.95 -3.86
C ALA A 9 -2.62 -52.44 -3.71
N ASP A 10 -2.02 -51.95 -2.62
CA ASP A 10 -1.78 -50.53 -2.38
C ASP A 10 -1.08 -49.95 -3.61
N SER A 11 -1.79 -49.07 -4.33
CA SER A 11 -1.20 -48.35 -5.44
C SER A 11 -0.04 -47.52 -4.88
N PRO A 12 1.15 -47.53 -5.52
CA PRO A 12 2.27 -46.74 -5.05
C PRO A 12 1.83 -45.28 -4.89
N PRO A 13 2.20 -44.60 -3.80
CA PRO A 13 1.83 -43.20 -3.60
C PRO A 13 2.32 -42.41 -4.82
N SER A 14 1.40 -41.72 -5.49
CA SER A 14 1.75 -40.79 -6.56
C SER A 14 2.87 -39.88 -6.05
N PRO A 15 3.94 -39.65 -6.82
CA PRO A 15 5.04 -38.79 -6.38
C PRO A 15 4.46 -37.46 -5.94
N SER A 16 4.71 -37.07 -4.68
CA SER A 16 4.27 -35.79 -4.14
C SER A 16 4.73 -34.70 -5.09
N ALA A 17 3.79 -33.93 -5.64
CA ALA A 17 4.10 -32.83 -6.52
C ALA A 17 5.05 -31.86 -5.81
N ALA A 18 6.07 -31.37 -6.51
CA ALA A 18 6.99 -30.38 -5.96
C ALA A 18 6.23 -29.09 -5.67
N LYS A 19 6.53 -28.46 -4.52
CA LYS A 19 5.98 -27.16 -4.14
C LYS A 19 6.94 -26.06 -4.57
N ASP A 20 6.82 -25.62 -5.81
CA ASP A 20 7.70 -24.67 -6.48
C ASP A 20 6.96 -23.47 -7.07
N HIS A 21 5.66 -23.33 -6.80
CA HIS A 21 4.84 -22.21 -7.27
C HIS A 21 4.42 -21.28 -6.13
N ARG A 22 4.25 -20.00 -6.46
CA ARG A 22 3.65 -18.96 -5.61
C ARG A 22 2.44 -18.36 -6.31
N LEU A 23 1.69 -17.53 -5.60
CA LEU A 23 0.62 -16.71 -6.17
C LEU A 23 1.04 -15.25 -6.21
N ALA A 24 1.00 -14.67 -7.41
CA ALA A 24 1.14 -13.24 -7.64
C ALA A 24 -0.26 -12.62 -7.79
N MET A 25 -0.52 -11.52 -7.10
CA MET A 25 -1.80 -10.79 -7.16
C MET A 25 -1.58 -9.34 -7.56
N LEU A 26 -2.30 -8.88 -8.58
CA LEU A 26 -2.24 -7.51 -9.09
C LEU A 26 -3.43 -6.64 -8.67
N ALA A 27 -4.56 -7.26 -8.35
CA ALA A 27 -5.77 -6.57 -7.90
C ALA A 27 -6.54 -7.45 -6.90
N PRO A 28 -7.13 -6.84 -5.85
CA PRO A 28 -7.91 -7.57 -4.87
C PRO A 28 -9.24 -8.08 -5.49
N PRO A 29 -9.85 -9.13 -4.91
CA PRO A 29 -11.18 -9.59 -5.29
C PRO A 29 -12.25 -8.54 -4.94
N GLU A 30 -13.38 -8.58 -5.65
CA GLU A 30 -14.55 -7.74 -5.36
C GLU A 30 -15.24 -8.19 -4.06
N ASP A 31 -15.34 -9.51 -3.84
CA ASP A 31 -15.88 -10.11 -2.62
C ASP A 31 -14.74 -10.69 -1.78
N ARG A 32 -14.31 -9.94 -0.75
CA ARG A 32 -13.23 -10.33 0.14
C ARG A 32 -13.57 -11.54 1.01
N ASP A 33 -14.81 -11.66 1.48
CA ASP A 33 -15.22 -12.77 2.35
C ASP A 33 -15.29 -14.08 1.58
N ALA A 34 -15.84 -14.07 0.36
CA ALA A 34 -15.79 -15.22 -0.53
C ALA A 34 -14.36 -15.62 -0.87
N ALA A 35 -13.46 -14.65 -1.08
CA ALA A 35 -12.06 -14.94 -1.37
C ALA A 35 -11.34 -15.58 -0.18
N ILE A 36 -11.63 -15.14 1.05
CA ILE A 36 -11.10 -15.79 2.27
C ILE A 36 -11.52 -17.26 2.32
N GLU A 37 -12.78 -17.58 2.02
CA GLU A 37 -13.25 -18.97 1.99
C GLU A 37 -12.58 -19.79 0.87
N VAL A 38 -12.36 -19.20 -0.31
CA VAL A 38 -11.56 -19.83 -1.39
C VAL A 38 -10.13 -20.12 -0.91
N MET A 39 -9.48 -19.15 -0.27
CA MET A 39 -8.11 -19.31 0.25
C MET A 39 -8.02 -20.40 1.32
N ARG A 40 -9.01 -20.48 2.21
CA ARG A 40 -9.08 -21.54 3.22
C ARG A 40 -9.28 -22.92 2.59
N GLY A 41 -10.27 -23.05 1.72
CA GLY A 41 -10.65 -24.33 1.14
C GLY A 41 -9.65 -24.86 0.09
N SER A 42 -9.10 -23.97 -0.73
CA SER A 42 -8.30 -24.37 -1.91
C SER A 42 -6.79 -24.25 -1.71
N LEU A 43 -6.35 -23.30 -0.87
CA LEU A 43 -4.94 -22.99 -0.66
C LEU A 43 -4.46 -23.35 0.75
N GLY A 44 -5.37 -23.72 1.66
CA GLY A 44 -5.03 -24.17 3.00
C GLY A 44 -4.62 -23.05 3.96
N PHE A 45 -4.94 -21.80 3.64
CA PHE A 45 -4.75 -20.68 4.56
C PHE A 45 -5.71 -20.79 5.75
N ASN A 46 -5.33 -20.23 6.90
CA ASN A 46 -6.32 -19.90 7.92
C ASN A 46 -6.98 -18.54 7.59
N THR A 47 -8.09 -18.21 8.26
CA THR A 47 -8.86 -16.99 8.01
C THR A 47 -8.03 -15.71 8.18
N ILE A 48 -7.17 -15.66 9.21
CA ILE A 48 -6.36 -14.47 9.51
C ILE A 48 -5.30 -14.28 8.42
N ASP A 49 -4.56 -15.34 8.09
CA ASP A 49 -3.54 -15.29 7.04
C ASP A 49 -4.17 -14.85 5.72
N ALA A 50 -5.35 -15.38 5.38
CA ALA A 50 -6.07 -14.97 4.17
C ALA A 50 -6.40 -13.47 4.17
N ARG A 51 -6.91 -12.94 5.29
CA ARG A 51 -7.19 -11.50 5.43
C ARG A 51 -5.94 -10.65 5.29
N VAL A 52 -4.88 -11.03 6.01
CA VAL A 52 -3.58 -10.32 5.96
C VAL A 52 -3.06 -10.33 4.53
N ARG A 53 -3.12 -11.45 3.80
CA ARG A 53 -2.65 -11.54 2.42
C ARG A 53 -3.47 -10.68 1.46
N LEU A 54 -4.80 -10.62 1.62
CA LEU A 54 -5.67 -9.76 0.80
C LEU A 54 -5.46 -8.27 1.08
N HIS A 55 -5.06 -7.90 2.30
CA HIS A 55 -4.72 -6.52 2.64
C HIS A 55 -3.45 -6.02 1.93
N HIS A 56 -2.49 -6.91 1.66
CA HIS A 56 -1.20 -6.58 1.03
C HIS A 56 -1.21 -6.76 -0.49
N VAL A 57 -2.38 -6.72 -1.14
CA VAL A 57 -2.48 -6.75 -2.60
C VAL A 57 -2.33 -5.32 -3.14
N PRO A 58 -1.52 -5.06 -4.18
CA PRO A 58 -0.77 -6.01 -5.02
C PRO A 58 0.52 -6.57 -4.39
N GLY A 59 0.90 -7.80 -4.75
CA GLY A 59 2.13 -8.44 -4.28
C GLY A 59 2.29 -9.93 -4.64
N VAL A 60 3.37 -10.56 -4.17
CA VAL A 60 3.60 -12.01 -4.29
C VAL A 60 3.50 -12.68 -2.92
N TRP A 61 2.71 -13.74 -2.82
CA TRP A 61 2.60 -14.50 -1.58
C TRP A 61 3.82 -15.41 -1.38
N SER A 62 4.30 -15.50 -0.15
CA SER A 62 5.52 -16.23 0.20
C SER A 62 5.36 -17.75 0.20
N GLU A 63 4.13 -18.22 0.35
CA GLU A 63 3.74 -19.62 0.48
C GLU A 63 4.00 -20.39 -0.82
N LEU A 64 4.54 -21.60 -0.66
CA LEU A 64 4.81 -22.49 -1.77
C LEU A 64 3.67 -23.50 -1.94
N PHE A 65 3.19 -23.58 -3.17
CA PHE A 65 2.15 -24.48 -3.63
C PHE A 65 2.73 -25.39 -4.72
N ASP A 66 2.13 -26.55 -4.91
CA ASP A 66 2.30 -27.27 -6.17
C ASP A 66 1.56 -26.52 -7.29
N SER A 67 1.99 -26.72 -8.54
CA SER A 67 1.39 -26.06 -9.71
C SER A 67 -0.13 -26.21 -9.75
N SER A 68 -0.66 -27.40 -9.49
CA SER A 68 -2.11 -27.65 -9.58
C SER A 68 -2.90 -26.88 -8.52
N THR A 69 -2.38 -26.81 -7.30
CA THR A 69 -2.98 -26.03 -6.21
C THR A 69 -2.92 -24.53 -6.51
N ALA A 70 -1.79 -24.02 -7.00
CA ALA A 70 -1.64 -22.61 -7.38
C ALA A 70 -2.59 -22.23 -8.53
N ASP A 71 -2.63 -23.04 -9.60
CA ASP A 71 -3.51 -22.84 -10.76
C ASP A 71 -4.97 -22.79 -10.35
N ARG A 72 -5.40 -23.75 -9.53
CA ARG A 72 -6.78 -23.81 -9.03
C ARG A 72 -7.12 -22.60 -8.17
N GLY A 73 -6.23 -22.22 -7.24
CA GLY A 73 -6.46 -21.06 -6.37
C GLY A 73 -6.54 -19.75 -7.15
N ALA A 74 -5.62 -19.52 -8.08
CA ALA A 74 -5.65 -18.36 -8.96
C ALA A 74 -6.94 -18.29 -9.77
N LYS A 75 -7.37 -19.41 -10.37
CA LYS A 75 -8.62 -19.48 -11.13
C LYS A 75 -9.84 -19.09 -10.27
N LEU A 76 -9.97 -19.65 -9.07
CA LEU A 76 -11.09 -19.35 -8.18
C LEU A 76 -11.07 -17.90 -7.68
N LEU A 77 -9.90 -17.33 -7.40
CA LEU A 77 -9.78 -15.91 -7.04
C LEU A 77 -10.17 -15.00 -8.22
N ASN A 78 -9.78 -15.36 -9.45
CA ASN A 78 -10.16 -14.62 -10.66
C ASN A 78 -11.68 -14.67 -10.92
N GLU A 79 -12.36 -15.77 -10.59
CA GLU A 79 -13.83 -15.87 -10.64
C GLU A 79 -14.52 -14.90 -9.66
N LEU A 80 -13.80 -14.41 -8.64
CA LEU A 80 -14.24 -13.39 -7.66
C LEU A 80 -13.76 -11.97 -8.02
N GLY A 81 -13.28 -11.74 -9.25
CA GLY A 81 -12.83 -10.43 -9.73
C GLY A 81 -11.40 -10.05 -9.32
N ALA A 82 -10.64 -10.94 -8.69
CA ALA A 82 -9.23 -10.70 -8.44
C ALA A 82 -8.41 -10.80 -9.73
N GLU A 83 -7.16 -10.31 -9.68
CA GLU A 83 -6.16 -10.59 -10.70
C GLU A 83 -5.02 -11.40 -10.11
N ALA A 84 -5.19 -12.71 -10.06
CA ALA A 84 -4.29 -13.69 -9.48
C ALA A 84 -3.66 -14.60 -10.54
N TYR A 85 -2.36 -14.85 -10.39
CA TYR A 85 -1.56 -15.63 -11.32
C TYR A 85 -0.67 -16.62 -10.54
N PRO A 86 -0.67 -17.91 -10.90
CA PRO A 86 0.36 -18.84 -10.44
C PRO A 86 1.68 -18.47 -11.12
N VAL A 87 2.75 -18.38 -10.35
CA VAL A 87 4.09 -18.05 -10.84
C VAL A 87 5.11 -19.04 -10.26
N CYS A 88 6.14 -19.38 -11.02
CA CYS A 88 7.24 -20.20 -10.50
C CYS A 88 8.00 -19.40 -9.44
N ALA A 89 8.34 -20.03 -8.31
CA ALA A 89 9.09 -19.38 -7.24
C ALA A 89 10.48 -18.92 -7.70
N ALA A 90 11.05 -19.58 -8.71
CA ALA A 90 12.35 -19.20 -9.30
C ALA A 90 12.27 -17.92 -10.16
N ASP A 91 11.07 -17.55 -10.63
CA ASP A 91 10.85 -16.35 -11.45
C ASP A 91 10.58 -15.09 -10.60
N VAL A 92 10.41 -15.25 -9.28
CA VAL A 92 10.19 -14.12 -8.37
C VAL A 92 11.55 -13.48 -8.03
N PRO A 93 11.77 -12.21 -8.38
CA PRO A 93 13.08 -11.59 -8.24
C PRO A 93 13.34 -11.16 -6.80
N ASP A 94 14.61 -11.19 -6.38
CA ASP A 94 15.02 -10.54 -5.13
C ASP A 94 15.29 -9.05 -5.37
N LEU A 95 14.29 -8.23 -5.08
CA LEU A 95 14.36 -6.78 -5.22
C LEU A 95 14.98 -6.06 -4.02
N LYS A 96 15.35 -6.77 -2.94
CA LYS A 96 15.99 -6.15 -1.77
C LYS A 96 17.39 -5.62 -2.09
N SER A 97 18.02 -6.19 -3.12
CA SER A 97 19.34 -5.81 -3.60
C SER A 97 19.32 -4.74 -4.71
N ALA A 98 18.14 -4.14 -4.97
CA ALA A 98 17.99 -3.17 -6.05
C ALA A 98 18.91 -1.95 -5.86
N GLN A 99 19.54 -1.54 -6.96
CA GLN A 99 20.44 -0.41 -6.95
C GLN A 99 19.62 0.89 -6.91
N THR A 100 19.80 1.68 -5.86
CA THR A 100 19.19 3.01 -5.79
C THR A 100 19.99 3.98 -6.65
N LEU A 101 19.32 4.64 -7.59
CA LEU A 101 19.92 5.63 -8.48
C LEU A 101 19.51 7.03 -8.08
N HIS A 102 20.47 7.95 -8.09
CA HIS A 102 20.25 9.38 -7.80
C HIS A 102 20.55 10.27 -9.01
N HIS A 103 21.18 9.74 -10.06
CA HIS A 103 21.60 10.52 -11.21
C HIS A 103 21.67 9.63 -12.45
N VAL A 104 20.88 9.98 -13.47
CA VAL A 104 20.80 9.25 -14.73
C VAL A 104 20.74 10.22 -15.90
N ARG A 105 21.04 9.74 -17.11
CA ARG A 105 20.82 10.49 -18.35
C ARG A 105 20.16 9.59 -19.38
N CYS A 106 19.05 10.05 -19.96
CA CYS A 106 18.42 9.38 -21.08
C CYS A 106 19.09 9.85 -22.39
N ARG A 107 19.83 8.97 -23.07
CA ARG A 107 20.48 9.26 -24.35
C ARG A 107 19.99 8.31 -25.44
N PRO A 108 20.11 8.66 -26.74
CA PRO A 108 19.76 7.73 -27.81
C PRO A 108 20.46 6.37 -27.72
N GLU A 109 21.69 6.32 -27.20
CA GLU A 109 22.48 5.08 -27.09
C GLU A 109 22.08 4.19 -25.91
N GLY A 110 21.39 4.73 -24.90
CA GLY A 110 21.00 3.97 -23.72
C GLY A 110 20.66 4.83 -22.50
N PHE A 111 20.26 4.14 -21.43
CA PHE A 111 20.03 4.68 -20.11
C PHE A 111 21.36 4.75 -19.34
N VAL A 112 21.93 5.94 -19.23
CA VAL A 112 23.25 6.15 -18.61
C VAL A 112 23.09 6.38 -17.12
N ILE A 113 23.68 5.50 -16.32
CA ILE A 113 23.80 5.64 -14.87
C ILE A 113 25.01 6.50 -14.57
N VAL A 114 24.82 7.63 -13.90
CA VAL A 114 25.90 8.55 -13.55
C VAL A 114 26.34 8.28 -12.13
N SER A 115 27.66 8.24 -11.94
CA SER A 115 28.25 8.06 -10.61
C SER A 115 28.05 9.31 -9.73
N LEU A 116 28.30 9.19 -8.43
CA LEU A 116 28.24 10.32 -7.50
C LEU A 116 29.27 11.43 -7.82
N SER A 117 30.33 11.13 -8.56
CA SER A 117 31.31 12.13 -9.03
C SER A 117 30.84 12.90 -10.28
N GLY A 118 29.70 12.52 -10.88
CA GLY A 118 29.22 13.08 -12.14
C GLY A 118 29.83 12.45 -13.39
N ASP A 119 30.79 11.53 -13.22
CA ASP A 119 31.38 10.78 -14.33
C ASP A 119 30.35 9.79 -14.89
N PRO A 120 30.24 9.67 -16.23
CA PRO A 120 29.37 8.68 -16.85
C PRO A 120 29.81 7.29 -16.39
N GLY A 121 28.92 6.61 -15.69
CA GLY A 121 29.13 5.24 -15.25
C GLY A 121 28.74 4.27 -16.36
N GLU A 122 27.83 3.38 -16.04
CA GLU A 122 27.38 2.34 -16.96
C GLU A 122 26.25 2.84 -17.88
N THR A 123 26.29 2.45 -19.16
CA THR A 123 25.16 2.64 -20.09
C THR A 123 24.40 1.32 -20.22
N VAL A 124 23.12 1.33 -19.85
CA VAL A 124 22.20 0.21 -20.05
C VAL A 124 21.49 0.40 -21.40
N PRO A 125 21.67 -0.49 -22.39
CA PRO A 125 20.95 -0.43 -23.65
C PRO A 125 19.43 -0.45 -23.43
N TRP A 126 18.70 0.36 -24.20
CA TRP A 126 17.25 0.51 -24.04
C TRP A 126 16.51 -0.81 -24.18
N GLU A 127 16.93 -1.68 -25.10
CA GLU A 127 16.37 -3.01 -25.37
C GLU A 127 16.52 -3.99 -24.20
N ARG A 128 17.37 -3.68 -23.21
CA ARG A 128 17.55 -4.50 -22.00
C ARG A 128 16.63 -4.09 -20.87
N LEU A 129 15.91 -2.98 -21.00
CA LEU A 129 14.89 -2.56 -20.04
C LEU A 129 13.57 -3.24 -20.40
N SER A 130 12.99 -3.93 -19.42
CA SER A 130 11.84 -4.83 -19.65
C SER A 130 10.57 -4.36 -18.94
N VAL A 131 10.67 -3.90 -17.67
CA VAL A 131 9.49 -3.48 -16.88
C VAL A 131 9.73 -2.10 -16.25
N LEU A 132 8.71 -1.26 -16.30
CA LEU A 132 8.64 0.04 -15.62
C LEU A 132 7.43 0.10 -14.67
N SER A 133 7.68 0.42 -13.40
CA SER A 133 6.63 0.69 -12.41
C SER A 133 6.86 2.02 -11.73
N ILE A 134 5.78 2.74 -11.47
CA ILE A 134 5.78 4.07 -10.87
C ILE A 134 4.59 4.13 -9.91
N ALA A 135 4.83 4.52 -8.67
CA ALA A 135 3.80 4.72 -7.67
C ALA A 135 4.09 5.97 -6.84
N ASP A 136 3.04 6.58 -6.30
CA ASP A 136 3.15 7.53 -5.19
C ASP A 136 3.16 6.71 -3.90
N VAL A 137 4.16 6.93 -3.04
CA VAL A 137 4.47 6.03 -1.94
C VAL A 137 4.65 6.81 -0.65
N GLU A 138 3.95 6.38 0.40
CA GLU A 138 4.12 6.93 1.75
C GLU A 138 5.48 6.53 2.36
N GLY A 139 6.06 7.42 3.18
CA GLY A 139 7.20 7.06 4.04
C GLY A 139 8.56 6.93 3.32
N LEU A 140 8.70 7.42 2.08
CA LEU A 140 9.96 7.33 1.33
C LEU A 140 11.16 7.93 2.07
N ARG A 141 10.95 8.98 2.88
CA ARG A 141 12.02 9.71 3.58
C ARG A 141 12.51 9.07 4.87
N GLU A 142 11.71 8.23 5.54
CA GLU A 142 12.07 7.71 6.87
C GLU A 142 13.26 6.72 6.81
N ASN A 143 13.56 6.17 5.63
CA ASN A 143 14.64 5.21 5.43
C ASN A 143 15.96 5.81 4.90
N SER A 144 16.10 7.13 4.82
CA SER A 144 17.39 7.72 4.42
C SER A 144 18.42 7.57 5.56
N PRO A 145 19.52 6.82 5.37
CA PRO A 145 20.51 6.57 6.42
C PRO A 145 21.34 7.82 6.79
N ASN A 146 21.04 8.99 6.19
CA ASN A 146 21.84 10.20 6.38
C ASN A 146 21.03 11.35 7.00
N PRO A 147 20.85 11.37 8.34
CA PRO A 147 20.19 12.47 9.04
C PRO A 147 20.88 13.84 8.84
N PHE A 148 22.11 13.85 8.30
CA PHE A 148 22.90 15.05 8.08
C PHE A 148 22.43 15.88 6.89
N VAL A 149 21.95 15.24 5.81
CA VAL A 149 21.44 15.95 4.62
C VAL A 149 20.10 16.62 4.95
N ASP A 150 19.27 15.93 5.71
CA ASP A 150 17.97 16.42 6.15
C ASP A 150 18.13 17.62 7.12
N GLY A 151 19.14 17.59 7.99
CA GLY A 151 19.46 18.72 8.88
C GLY A 151 19.96 19.99 8.17
N VAL A 152 20.66 19.85 7.04
CA VAL A 152 21.17 21.01 6.27
C VAL A 152 20.06 21.65 5.43
N PHE A 153 19.21 20.85 4.79
CA PHE A 153 18.04 21.37 4.08
C PHE A 153 17.04 22.03 5.05
N ARG A 154 16.76 21.42 6.22
CA ARG A 154 15.85 21.99 7.22
C ARG A 154 16.35 23.31 7.83
N ARG A 155 17.67 23.54 7.93
CA ARG A 155 18.23 24.80 8.45
C ARG A 155 18.21 25.95 7.44
N ALA A 156 18.26 25.66 6.14
CA ALA A 156 18.29 26.70 5.11
C ALA A 156 16.93 27.39 4.90
N VAL A 157 15.82 26.73 5.24
CA VAL A 157 14.46 27.22 4.94
C VAL A 157 13.83 28.04 6.09
N GLY A 158 14.57 28.31 7.18
CA GLY A 158 14.10 29.21 8.24
C GLY A 158 13.04 28.56 9.14
N GLY A 159 13.51 27.77 10.11
CA GLY A 159 12.66 26.95 11.00
C GLY A 159 11.71 27.76 11.88
N GLY A 160 10.41 27.60 11.62
CA GLY A 160 9.38 27.62 12.65
C GLY A 160 9.33 26.26 13.39
N PRO A 161 8.64 26.18 14.54
CA PRO A 161 8.38 24.92 15.21
C PRO A 161 7.70 23.96 14.22
N LEU A 162 8.21 22.72 14.17
CA LEU A 162 7.75 21.65 13.27
C LEU A 162 6.34 21.21 13.70
N ASP A 163 5.33 21.95 13.26
CA ASP A 163 3.94 21.52 13.34
C ASP A 163 3.70 20.43 12.29
N LYS A 164 3.18 19.30 12.76
CA LYS A 164 2.73 18.11 12.02
C LYS A 164 3.83 17.39 11.22
N LYS A 165 4.01 16.10 11.50
CA LYS A 165 4.66 15.18 10.54
C LYS A 165 3.80 15.24 9.27
N SER A 166 4.14 16.09 8.31
CA SER A 166 3.53 16.00 6.98
C SER A 166 3.81 14.59 6.48
N GLU A 167 2.77 13.82 6.17
CA GLU A 167 2.89 12.52 5.50
C GLU A 167 3.66 12.77 4.21
N PHE A 168 4.95 12.45 4.23
CA PHE A 168 5.82 12.59 3.08
C PHE A 168 5.49 11.45 2.13
N HIS A 169 4.62 11.75 1.18
CA HIS A 169 4.39 10.95 -0.02
C HIS A 169 5.27 11.48 -1.14
N GLY A 170 5.71 10.59 -2.03
CA GLY A 170 6.53 10.95 -3.16
C GLY A 170 6.53 9.85 -4.21
N PHE A 171 6.89 10.22 -5.43
CA PHE A 171 6.95 9.26 -6.52
C PHE A 171 8.20 8.38 -6.43
N GLU A 172 7.98 7.07 -6.48
CA GLU A 172 9.02 6.07 -6.63
C GLU A 172 8.90 5.41 -8.01
N LEU A 173 10.05 5.15 -8.63
CA LEU A 173 10.16 4.45 -9.90
C LEU A 173 11.04 3.20 -9.76
N TRP A 174 10.54 2.10 -10.33
CA TRP A 174 11.27 0.85 -10.49
C TRP A 174 11.48 0.52 -11.97
N LEU A 175 12.70 0.18 -12.34
CA LEU A 175 13.09 -0.22 -13.67
C LEU A 175 13.85 -1.55 -13.63
N LEU A 176 13.36 -2.56 -14.34
CA LEU A 176 13.93 -3.92 -14.34
C LEU A 176 14.58 -4.26 -15.68
N CYS A 177 15.71 -4.96 -15.63
CA CYS A 177 16.38 -5.59 -16.78
C CYS A 177 16.25 -7.11 -16.72
N GLU A 178 16.17 -7.78 -17.87
CA GLU A 178 16.08 -9.25 -17.93
C GLU A 178 17.42 -9.98 -17.91
N SER A 179 18.42 -9.53 -18.69
CA SER A 179 19.63 -10.33 -18.90
C SER A 179 20.93 -9.50 -18.91
N PRO A 180 21.82 -9.67 -17.91
CA PRO A 180 21.53 -10.17 -16.56
C PRO A 180 20.39 -9.40 -15.89
N PHE A 181 19.69 -10.09 -14.97
CA PHE A 181 18.67 -9.49 -14.14
C PHE A 181 19.24 -8.35 -13.30
N ARG A 182 18.62 -7.18 -13.37
CA ARG A 182 18.96 -6.02 -12.54
C ARG A 182 17.70 -5.24 -12.20
N ALA A 183 17.71 -4.61 -11.04
CA ALA A 183 16.65 -3.72 -10.59
C ALA A 183 17.23 -2.37 -10.20
N PHE A 184 16.63 -1.31 -10.71
CA PHE A 184 16.94 0.07 -10.37
C PHE A 184 15.74 0.70 -9.67
N ARG A 185 16.02 1.38 -8.57
CA ARG A 185 15.04 2.14 -7.79
C ARG A 185 15.41 3.62 -7.83
N MET A 186 14.44 4.50 -8.06
CA MET A 186 14.63 5.94 -8.10
C MET A 186 13.53 6.62 -7.26
N ASP A 187 13.93 7.51 -6.36
CA ASP A 187 13.03 8.39 -5.61
C ASP A 187 13.02 9.76 -6.29
N ALA A 188 11.86 10.20 -6.75
CA ALA A 188 11.70 11.43 -7.53
C ALA A 188 12.28 12.67 -6.83
N GLU A 189 12.24 12.72 -5.50
CA GLU A 189 12.76 13.85 -4.72
C GLU A 189 14.29 13.82 -4.54
N GLN A 190 14.91 12.64 -4.69
CA GLN A 190 16.35 12.44 -4.49
C GLN A 190 17.12 12.37 -5.82
N MET A 191 16.45 12.59 -6.94
CA MET A 191 17.04 12.53 -8.27
C MET A 191 17.65 13.87 -8.71
N ASN A 192 18.81 13.78 -9.35
CA ASN A 192 19.42 14.87 -10.11
C ASN A 192 18.96 14.80 -11.57
N TYR A 193 18.31 15.88 -12.02
CA TYR A 193 17.75 16.02 -13.35
C TYR A 193 18.60 16.90 -14.29
N GLU A 194 19.89 17.11 -14.02
CA GLU A 194 20.76 18.00 -14.82
C GLU A 194 20.74 17.69 -16.33
N TYR A 195 20.52 16.43 -16.69
CA TYR A 195 20.54 15.97 -18.07
C TYR A 195 19.40 16.58 -18.90
N LEU A 196 18.35 17.08 -18.26
CA LEU A 196 17.24 17.77 -18.91
C LEU A 196 17.68 19.08 -19.57
N GLY A 197 18.78 19.71 -19.11
CA GLY A 197 19.31 20.94 -19.67
C GLY A 197 18.27 22.05 -19.67
N GLU A 198 17.94 22.58 -20.86
CA GLU A 198 16.92 23.63 -21.02
C GLU A 198 15.49 23.17 -20.66
N ARG A 199 15.23 21.86 -20.57
CA ARG A 199 13.94 21.30 -20.12
C ARG A 199 13.83 21.22 -18.59
N LEU A 200 14.90 21.50 -17.85
CA LEU A 200 14.90 21.45 -16.40
C LEU A 200 13.95 22.53 -15.85
N SER A 201 12.92 22.10 -15.14
CA SER A 201 11.95 22.97 -14.47
C SER A 201 12.30 23.14 -12.99
N THR A 202 11.64 24.08 -12.33
CA THR A 202 11.77 24.28 -10.87
C THR A 202 10.98 23.26 -10.05
N SER A 203 10.12 22.46 -10.67
CA SER A 203 9.28 21.46 -10.02
C SER A 203 9.90 20.07 -10.15
N GLY A 204 10.21 19.43 -9.02
CA GLY A 204 10.72 18.05 -9.00
C GLY A 204 9.77 17.07 -9.69
N GLY A 205 8.45 17.25 -9.51
CA GLY A 205 7.43 16.41 -10.15
C GLY A 205 7.37 16.56 -11.66
N GLU A 206 7.53 17.78 -12.19
CA GLU A 206 7.61 17.99 -13.65
C GLU A 206 8.89 17.39 -14.24
N ASN A 207 10.03 17.55 -13.55
CA ASN A 207 11.30 16.95 -13.96
C ASN A 207 11.25 15.41 -13.96
N PHE A 208 10.59 14.83 -12.95
CA PHE A 208 10.33 13.40 -12.91
C PHE A 208 9.43 12.95 -14.06
N GLY A 209 8.39 13.72 -14.39
CA GLY A 209 7.56 13.49 -15.57
C GLY A 209 8.37 13.49 -16.88
N HIS A 210 9.32 14.42 -17.03
CA HIS A 210 10.25 14.42 -18.17
C HIS A 210 11.12 13.17 -18.24
N LEU A 211 11.64 12.70 -17.10
CA LEU A 211 12.39 11.44 -17.02
C LEU A 211 11.56 10.24 -17.47
N VAL A 212 10.32 10.12 -16.98
CA VAL A 212 9.41 9.03 -17.34
C VAL A 212 9.08 9.07 -18.83
N SER A 213 8.80 10.27 -19.36
CA SER A 213 8.53 10.47 -20.79
C SER A 213 9.72 10.04 -21.65
N ASP A 214 10.94 10.44 -21.29
CA ASP A 214 12.16 10.06 -22.02
C ASP A 214 12.38 8.55 -21.98
N ILE A 215 12.23 7.89 -20.83
CA ILE A 215 12.37 6.42 -20.71
C ILE A 215 11.36 5.71 -21.64
N CYS A 216 10.09 6.13 -21.62
CA CYS A 216 9.06 5.54 -22.48
C CYS A 216 9.31 5.80 -23.97
N GLN A 217 9.87 6.98 -24.31
CA GLN A 217 10.20 7.33 -25.69
C GLN A 217 11.36 6.48 -26.23
N PHE A 218 12.42 6.29 -25.44
CA PHE A 218 13.61 5.59 -25.89
C PHE A 218 13.51 4.06 -25.77
N ALA A 219 12.68 3.54 -24.87
CA ALA A 219 12.39 2.10 -24.74
C ALA A 219 10.90 1.80 -24.97
N PRO A 220 10.40 1.90 -26.23
CA PRO A 220 9.00 1.67 -26.55
C PRO A 220 8.53 0.22 -26.30
N GLN A 221 9.46 -0.72 -26.15
CA GLN A 221 9.18 -2.12 -25.80
C GLN A 221 8.96 -2.36 -24.30
N LEU A 222 9.16 -1.35 -23.44
CA LEU A 222 8.95 -1.47 -22.01
C LEU A 222 7.52 -1.89 -21.67
N ILE A 223 7.41 -2.90 -20.81
CA ILE A 223 6.14 -3.26 -20.20
C ILE A 223 5.85 -2.27 -19.08
N LEU A 224 4.82 -1.46 -19.30
CA LEU A 224 4.30 -0.56 -18.29
C LEU A 224 3.33 -1.33 -17.39
N THR A 225 3.65 -1.40 -16.11
CA THR A 225 2.70 -1.87 -15.07
C THR A 225 1.43 -1.01 -15.07
N LYS A 226 0.33 -1.46 -14.45
CA LYS A 226 -0.88 -0.63 -14.37
C LYS A 226 -0.64 0.69 -13.64
N LEU A 227 0.19 0.65 -12.60
CA LEU A 227 0.61 1.83 -11.84
C LEU A 227 1.33 2.84 -12.75
N ALA A 228 2.33 2.39 -13.53
CA ALA A 228 3.03 3.25 -14.49
C ALA A 228 2.14 3.77 -15.62
N ARG A 229 1.21 2.96 -16.14
CA ARG A 229 0.23 3.42 -17.15
C ARG A 229 -0.68 4.50 -16.58
N SER A 230 -1.22 4.27 -15.39
CA SER A 230 -2.07 5.23 -14.68
C SER A 230 -1.34 6.55 -14.43
N TYR A 231 -0.10 6.49 -13.95
CA TYR A 231 0.75 7.68 -13.80
C TYR A 231 0.95 8.42 -15.13
N ARG A 232 1.27 7.70 -16.22
CA ARG A 232 1.50 8.32 -17.53
C ARG A 232 0.26 9.04 -18.09
N GLU A 233 -0.92 8.47 -17.84
CA GLU A 233 -2.19 9.03 -18.29
C GLU A 233 -2.64 10.19 -17.38
N ASN A 234 -2.42 10.06 -16.07
CA ASN A 234 -2.93 10.97 -15.04
C ASN A 234 -1.92 11.10 -13.86
N PRO A 235 -0.82 11.86 -14.01
CA PRO A 235 0.30 11.88 -13.07
C PRO A 235 0.00 12.43 -11.66
N PHE A 236 -1.24 12.85 -11.38
CA PHE A 236 -1.64 13.47 -10.10
C PHE A 236 -3.03 13.04 -9.59
N GLN A 237 -3.63 11.96 -10.13
CA GLN A 237 -4.98 11.54 -9.74
C GLN A 237 -5.05 10.51 -8.60
N GLY A 238 -3.96 10.28 -7.86
CA GLY A 238 -3.94 9.40 -6.66
C GLY A 238 -4.19 7.91 -6.91
N LEU A 239 -4.48 7.49 -8.15
CA LEU A 239 -4.75 6.10 -8.54
C LEU A 239 -3.52 5.16 -8.45
N HIS A 240 -2.37 5.70 -8.10
CA HIS A 240 -1.10 4.99 -7.97
C HIS A 240 -0.51 5.16 -6.56
N HIS A 241 -1.33 5.53 -5.57
CA HIS A 241 -0.93 5.64 -4.17
C HIS A 241 -0.75 4.28 -3.52
N LEU A 242 0.37 4.07 -2.83
CA LEU A 242 0.69 2.86 -2.09
C LEU A 242 1.15 3.21 -0.66
N PRO A 243 0.77 2.41 0.35
CA PRO A 243 0.99 2.74 1.75
C PRO A 243 2.45 2.56 2.20
N SER A 244 3.32 1.96 1.39
CA SER A 244 4.74 1.85 1.71
C SER A 244 5.61 1.46 0.51
N PRO A 245 6.92 1.70 0.57
CA PRO A 245 7.87 1.25 -0.47
C PRO A 245 7.94 -0.27 -0.58
N ASP A 246 7.67 -0.97 0.53
CA ASP A 246 7.62 -2.42 0.54
C ASP A 246 6.45 -2.94 -0.29
N VAL A 247 5.27 -2.33 -0.20
CA VAL A 247 4.12 -2.70 -1.04
C VAL A 247 4.41 -2.43 -2.52
N HIS A 248 5.04 -1.30 -2.85
CA HIS A 248 5.45 -1.03 -4.24
C HIS A 248 6.45 -2.07 -4.76
N ARG A 249 7.45 -2.44 -3.95
CA ARG A 249 8.42 -3.48 -4.28
C ARG A 249 7.74 -4.83 -4.54
N GLU A 250 6.82 -5.26 -3.67
CA GLU A 250 6.08 -6.52 -3.85
C GLU A 250 5.22 -6.49 -5.11
N ALA A 251 4.58 -5.36 -5.43
CA ALA A 251 3.83 -5.17 -6.67
C ALA A 251 4.73 -5.33 -7.90
N VAL A 252 5.93 -4.72 -7.88
CA VAL A 252 6.93 -4.83 -8.95
C VAL A 252 7.39 -6.27 -9.12
N ALA A 253 7.63 -7.01 -8.03
CA ALA A 253 7.98 -8.42 -8.08
C ALA A 253 6.86 -9.28 -8.70
N ALA A 254 5.60 -8.98 -8.40
CA ALA A 254 4.45 -9.65 -8.99
C ALA A 254 4.37 -9.43 -10.51
N TYR A 255 4.52 -8.18 -10.96
CA TYR A 255 4.55 -7.86 -12.39
C TYR A 255 5.70 -8.56 -13.12
N TRP A 256 6.89 -8.61 -12.51
CA TRP A 256 8.03 -9.32 -13.08
C TRP A 256 7.78 -10.82 -13.22
N ALA A 257 7.29 -11.47 -12.17
CA ALA A 257 7.05 -12.91 -12.18
C ALA A 257 5.98 -13.31 -13.22
N ILE A 258 4.95 -12.47 -13.39
CA ILE A 258 3.94 -12.65 -14.44
C ILE A 258 4.56 -12.47 -15.83
N HIS A 259 5.41 -11.46 -16.01
CA HIS A 259 6.11 -11.25 -17.27
C HIS A 259 6.99 -12.45 -17.64
N CYS A 260 7.81 -12.96 -16.70
CA CYS A 260 8.63 -14.16 -16.94
C CYS A 260 7.78 -15.37 -17.33
N ARG A 261 6.62 -15.56 -16.69
CA ARG A 261 5.70 -16.63 -17.07
C ARG A 261 5.25 -16.51 -18.52
N GLU A 262 4.84 -15.32 -18.95
CA GLU A 262 4.36 -15.08 -20.32
C GLU A 262 5.47 -15.25 -21.37
N THR A 263 6.73 -14.92 -21.05
CA THR A 263 7.85 -15.07 -21.97
C THR A 263 8.39 -16.49 -22.05
N HIS A 264 8.35 -17.24 -20.94
CA HIS A 264 8.84 -18.63 -20.89
C HIS A 264 7.80 -19.66 -21.29
N GLN A 265 6.51 -19.30 -21.34
CA GLN A 265 5.48 -20.23 -21.78
C GLN A 265 5.68 -20.52 -23.28
N PRO A 266 5.90 -21.79 -23.67
CA PRO A 266 6.01 -22.13 -25.09
C PRO A 266 4.73 -21.66 -25.80
N PRO A 267 4.83 -21.11 -27.02
CA PRO A 267 3.68 -20.58 -27.73
C PRO A 267 2.60 -21.67 -27.74
N ALA A 268 1.42 -21.34 -27.20
CA ALA A 268 0.31 -22.28 -27.16
C ALA A 268 0.12 -22.84 -28.58
N PRO A 269 -0.06 -24.16 -28.74
CA PRO A 269 -0.26 -24.76 -30.05
C PRO A 269 -1.41 -23.99 -30.71
N GLN A 270 -1.09 -23.26 -31.77
CA GLN A 270 -2.07 -22.41 -32.46
C GLN A 270 -3.23 -23.31 -32.84
N GLN A 271 -4.35 -23.18 -32.14
CA GLN A 271 -5.59 -23.80 -32.56
C GLN A 271 -5.89 -23.17 -33.92
N THR A 272 -5.72 -23.94 -34.98
CA THR A 272 -6.07 -23.54 -36.35
C THR A 272 -7.58 -23.36 -36.37
N THR A 273 -8.05 -22.18 -35.98
CA THR A 273 -9.44 -21.77 -36.16
C THR A 273 -9.65 -21.61 -37.65
N SER A 274 -10.38 -22.55 -38.23
CA SER A 274 -10.89 -22.50 -39.59
C SER A 274 -11.57 -21.15 -39.83
N VAL A 275 -11.03 -20.42 -40.80
CA VAL A 275 -11.53 -19.13 -41.28
C VAL A 275 -12.86 -19.36 -41.99
N GLU A 276 -13.97 -19.31 -41.26
CA GLU A 276 -15.29 -19.09 -41.86
C GLU A 276 -16.09 -18.09 -41.00
N ASP A 277 -16.46 -16.99 -41.66
CA ASP A 277 -17.61 -16.13 -41.36
C ASP A 277 -17.46 -15.00 -40.30
N GLU A 278 -16.73 -13.94 -40.67
CA GLU A 278 -16.76 -12.66 -39.94
C GLU A 278 -17.08 -11.45 -40.86
N SER A 279 -18.07 -11.64 -41.74
CA SER A 279 -18.65 -10.56 -42.55
C SER A 279 -20.05 -10.21 -42.06
N GLN A 280 -20.18 -9.58 -40.88
CA GLN A 280 -21.33 -8.75 -40.50
C GLN A 280 -21.25 -8.25 -39.05
N ARG A 281 -20.59 -7.10 -38.80
CA ARG A 281 -20.98 -6.20 -37.69
C ARG A 281 -20.26 -4.85 -37.75
N LEU A 282 -20.86 -3.89 -38.44
CA LEU A 282 -20.54 -2.47 -38.33
C LEU A 282 -21.82 -1.65 -38.55
N LYS A 283 -22.47 -1.21 -37.47
CA LYS A 283 -23.45 -0.11 -37.48
C LYS A 283 -23.40 0.70 -36.18
N THR A 284 -22.82 1.90 -36.32
CA THR A 284 -23.29 3.23 -35.88
C THR A 284 -23.80 3.43 -34.44
N SER A 285 -23.15 4.34 -33.70
CA SER A 285 -23.72 5.08 -32.57
C SER A 285 -23.22 6.54 -32.60
N GLU A 286 -24.15 7.49 -32.71
CA GLU A 286 -23.92 8.94 -32.65
C GLU A 286 -24.09 9.44 -31.21
N ASN A 287 -23.28 10.42 -30.79
CA ASN A 287 -23.29 11.01 -29.45
C ASN A 287 -23.50 12.55 -29.55
N PRO A 288 -24.34 13.19 -28.71
CA PRO A 288 -24.58 14.63 -28.77
C PRO A 288 -23.67 15.48 -27.86
N ARG A 289 -23.44 16.73 -28.27
CA ARG A 289 -22.64 17.77 -27.56
C ARG A 289 -23.43 18.45 -26.42
N PRO A 290 -22.74 18.99 -25.39
CA PRO A 290 -23.34 19.83 -24.35
C PRO A 290 -23.20 21.34 -24.63
N HIS A 291 -24.03 22.15 -23.97
CA HIS A 291 -23.93 23.62 -23.90
C HIS A 291 -23.74 24.10 -22.44
N PRO A 292 -23.21 25.33 -22.25
CA PRO A 292 -22.45 25.72 -21.06
C PRO A 292 -23.23 26.51 -19.99
N SER A 293 -22.56 26.56 -18.85
CA SER A 293 -22.78 27.21 -17.56
C SER A 293 -23.13 28.71 -17.57
N GLN A 294 -23.74 29.18 -16.47
CA GLN A 294 -23.68 30.56 -15.99
C GLN A 294 -23.35 30.62 -14.49
N THR A 295 -22.65 31.69 -14.14
CA THR A 295 -21.86 32.04 -12.94
C THR A 295 -22.63 32.88 -11.89
N PRO A 296 -22.01 33.21 -10.72
CA PRO A 296 -22.68 33.39 -9.42
C PRO A 296 -22.83 34.87 -9.00
N ASN A 297 -23.40 35.11 -7.81
CA ASN A 297 -22.96 36.21 -6.93
C ASN A 297 -23.53 36.11 -5.50
N ASN A 298 -22.67 36.50 -4.54
CA ASN A 298 -22.90 36.94 -3.15
C ASN A 298 -22.27 36.02 -2.08
N THR A 299 -21.05 36.37 -1.63
CA THR A 299 -20.40 35.68 -0.50
C THR A 299 -19.34 36.56 0.17
N GLU A 300 -19.72 37.35 1.18
CA GLU A 300 -18.73 37.88 2.15
C GLU A 300 -19.15 37.72 3.62
N GLU A 301 -20.37 37.25 3.92
CA GLU A 301 -20.78 36.92 5.31
C GLU A 301 -20.85 35.39 5.59
N VAL A 302 -20.65 34.56 4.57
CA VAL A 302 -20.69 33.08 4.64
C VAL A 302 -19.30 32.45 4.88
N MET A 303 -18.22 33.22 4.78
CA MET A 303 -16.86 32.66 4.87
C MET A 303 -16.50 32.11 6.25
N ASN A 304 -17.10 32.62 7.33
CA ASN A 304 -16.77 32.14 8.67
C ASN A 304 -17.55 30.86 9.06
N THR A 305 -18.82 30.75 8.68
CA THR A 305 -19.62 29.52 8.90
C THR A 305 -19.18 28.38 7.99
N SER A 306 -18.78 28.69 6.75
CA SER A 306 -18.26 27.69 5.81
C SER A 306 -16.96 27.07 6.27
N LYS A 307 -16.09 27.83 6.96
CA LYS A 307 -14.80 27.32 7.45
C LYS A 307 -14.99 26.36 8.63
N VAL A 308 -15.81 26.74 9.62
CA VAL A 308 -16.14 25.89 10.78
C VAL A 308 -16.81 24.59 10.34
N SER A 309 -17.74 24.66 9.37
CA SER A 309 -18.39 23.46 8.82
C SER A 309 -17.41 22.54 8.08
N SER A 310 -16.41 23.10 7.39
CA SER A 310 -15.40 22.28 6.71
C SER A 310 -14.43 21.60 7.68
N GLU A 311 -14.07 22.25 8.78
CA GLU A 311 -13.17 21.69 9.80
C GLU A 311 -13.85 20.57 10.61
N SER A 312 -15.11 20.76 11.02
CA SER A 312 -15.90 19.71 11.69
C SER A 312 -16.07 18.45 10.81
N ALA A 313 -16.22 18.61 9.50
CA ALA A 313 -16.31 17.47 8.59
C ALA A 313 -15.01 16.66 8.49
N VAL A 314 -13.84 17.31 8.64
CA VAL A 314 -12.54 16.63 8.69
C VAL A 314 -12.43 15.82 9.98
N PHE A 315 -12.77 16.40 11.15
CA PHE A 315 -12.77 15.68 12.42
C PHE A 315 -13.68 14.45 12.42
N ARG A 316 -14.93 14.59 11.96
CA ARG A 316 -15.86 13.46 11.86
C ARG A 316 -15.32 12.33 10.97
N LYS A 317 -14.58 12.68 9.92
CA LYS A 317 -13.94 11.69 9.04
C LYS A 317 -12.79 10.98 9.75
N GLU A 318 -11.98 11.70 10.54
CA GLU A 318 -10.91 11.12 11.35
C GLU A 318 -11.48 10.18 12.42
N HIS A 319 -12.49 10.60 13.18
CA HIS A 319 -13.19 9.76 14.16
C HIS A 319 -13.80 8.50 13.53
N ALA A 320 -14.48 8.63 12.39
CA ALA A 320 -15.03 7.47 11.68
C ALA A 320 -13.92 6.49 11.20
N SER A 321 -12.74 7.01 10.85
CA SER A 321 -11.57 6.19 10.52
C SER A 321 -11.04 5.46 11.75
N LEU A 322 -10.98 6.14 12.90
CA LEU A 322 -10.53 5.57 14.17
C LEU A 322 -11.49 4.48 14.66
N ASP A 323 -12.80 4.71 14.56
CA ASP A 323 -13.84 3.72 14.89
C ASP A 323 -13.68 2.44 14.06
N HIS A 324 -13.40 2.58 12.77
CA HIS A 324 -13.13 1.45 11.90
C HIS A 324 -11.88 0.69 12.36
N GLU A 325 -10.81 1.41 12.69
CA GLU A 325 -9.59 0.80 13.21
C GLU A 325 -9.81 0.08 14.55
N ILE A 326 -10.57 0.67 15.48
CA ILE A 326 -10.95 0.06 16.76
C ILE A 326 -11.73 -1.24 16.53
N ALA A 327 -12.67 -1.24 15.58
CA ALA A 327 -13.45 -2.42 15.22
C ALA A 327 -12.57 -3.53 14.62
N ASP A 328 -11.61 -3.16 13.78
CA ASP A 328 -10.62 -4.06 13.21
C ASP A 328 -9.72 -4.67 14.29
N TRP A 329 -9.24 -3.85 15.23
CA TRP A 329 -8.46 -4.30 16.38
C TRP A 329 -9.24 -5.30 17.25
N ARG A 330 -10.51 -5.03 17.56
CA ARG A 330 -11.37 -5.97 18.30
C ARG A 330 -11.55 -7.29 17.57
N THR A 331 -11.73 -7.23 16.25
CA THR A 331 -11.90 -8.41 15.41
C THR A 331 -10.62 -9.24 15.40
N TRP A 332 -9.50 -8.63 15.06
CA TRP A 332 -8.19 -9.27 15.02
C TRP A 332 -7.81 -9.89 16.37
N TRP A 333 -8.06 -9.18 17.47
CA TRP A 333 -7.72 -9.66 18.82
C TRP A 333 -8.55 -10.87 19.23
N ARG A 334 -9.84 -10.90 18.86
CA ARG A 334 -10.72 -12.06 19.09
C ARG A 334 -10.21 -13.28 18.33
N GLU A 335 -9.86 -13.11 17.06
CA GLU A 335 -9.36 -14.18 16.21
C GLU A 335 -8.02 -14.73 16.72
N LEU A 336 -7.12 -13.85 17.15
CA LEU A 336 -5.85 -14.24 17.73
C LEU A 336 -6.01 -15.11 18.98
N SER A 337 -7.03 -14.83 19.80
CA SER A 337 -7.32 -15.61 21.01
C SER A 337 -7.78 -17.05 20.74
N GLU A 338 -8.34 -17.31 19.55
CA GLU A 338 -8.80 -18.63 19.14
C GLU A 338 -7.67 -19.53 18.63
N LEU A 339 -6.55 -18.94 18.17
CA LEU A 339 -5.41 -19.65 17.56
C LEU A 339 -4.34 -20.14 18.55
N GLY A 340 -4.43 -19.78 19.83
CA GLY A 340 -3.69 -20.42 20.94
C GLY A 340 -2.17 -20.19 21.00
N LYS A 341 -1.54 -19.55 20.00
CA LYS A 341 -0.12 -19.16 20.02
C LYS A 341 0.13 -17.82 19.30
N PRO A 342 -0.17 -16.68 19.93
CA PRO A 342 0.09 -15.36 19.36
C PRO A 342 1.60 -15.09 19.18
N GLN A 343 1.97 -14.42 18.08
CA GLN A 343 3.31 -13.85 17.90
C GLN A 343 3.41 -12.54 18.68
N PHE A 344 3.92 -12.60 19.93
CA PHE A 344 3.90 -11.47 20.86
C PHE A 344 4.67 -10.24 20.36
N GLY A 345 5.79 -10.45 19.66
CA GLY A 345 6.60 -9.36 19.10
C GLY A 345 5.83 -8.58 18.04
N GLU A 346 5.20 -9.29 17.09
CA GLU A 346 4.38 -8.67 16.04
C GLU A 346 3.22 -7.86 16.62
N MET A 347 2.63 -8.32 17.73
CA MET A 347 1.57 -7.58 18.40
C MET A 347 2.07 -6.28 19.04
N GLY A 348 3.25 -6.31 19.66
CA GLY A 348 3.89 -5.09 20.18
C GLY A 348 4.19 -4.08 19.08
N ASP A 349 4.69 -4.54 17.94
CA ASP A 349 4.99 -3.69 16.78
C ASP A 349 3.71 -3.03 16.23
N ARG A 350 2.64 -3.80 16.05
CA ARG A 350 1.35 -3.26 15.57
C ARG A 350 0.74 -2.27 16.56
N LEU A 351 0.80 -2.54 17.86
CA LEU A 351 0.29 -1.61 18.89
C LEU A 351 1.12 -0.33 18.97
N THR A 352 2.40 -0.40 18.62
CA THR A 352 3.25 0.79 18.47
C THR A 352 2.73 1.68 17.34
N HIS A 353 2.33 1.11 16.21
CA HIS A 353 1.70 1.88 15.13
C HIS A 353 0.38 2.53 15.56
N LEU A 354 -0.53 1.78 16.22
CA LEU A 354 -1.77 2.36 16.77
C LEU A 354 -1.48 3.52 17.74
N ARG A 355 -0.46 3.35 18.59
CA ARG A 355 -0.03 4.39 19.53
C ARG A 355 0.47 5.64 18.82
N GLU A 356 1.22 5.50 17.75
CA GLU A 356 1.69 6.63 16.95
C GLU A 356 0.54 7.34 16.22
N HIS A 357 -0.41 6.57 15.68
CA HIS A 357 -1.60 7.10 15.04
C HIS A 357 -2.46 7.92 16.01
N LEU A 358 -2.78 7.36 17.19
CA LEU A 358 -3.51 8.08 18.25
C LEU A 358 -2.78 9.34 18.72
N ALA A 359 -1.45 9.28 18.85
CA ALA A 359 -0.68 10.46 19.24
C ALA A 359 -0.75 11.57 18.18
N ALA A 360 -0.77 11.22 16.89
CA ALA A 360 -0.95 12.18 15.81
C ALA A 360 -2.38 12.76 15.81
N HIS A 361 -3.39 11.92 16.02
CA HIS A 361 -4.79 12.30 16.14
C HIS A 361 -5.01 13.30 17.29
N PHE A 362 -4.59 12.95 18.52
CA PHE A 362 -4.69 13.84 19.68
C PHE A 362 -3.89 15.14 19.52
N ALA A 363 -2.71 15.07 18.90
CA ALA A 363 -1.94 16.27 18.60
C ALA A 363 -2.68 17.18 17.60
N HIS A 364 -3.38 16.61 16.63
CA HIS A 364 -4.16 17.36 15.68
C HIS A 364 -5.34 18.06 16.38
N GLU A 365 -6.11 17.36 17.20
CA GLU A 365 -7.16 17.94 18.05
C GLU A 365 -6.64 19.11 18.87
N GLU A 366 -5.54 18.91 19.61
CA GLU A 366 -4.95 19.94 20.46
C GLU A 366 -4.33 21.11 19.68
N SER A 367 -3.90 20.89 18.44
CA SER A 367 -3.27 21.92 17.59
C SER A 367 -4.27 22.81 16.85
N GLN A 368 -5.49 22.34 16.63
CA GLN A 368 -6.44 23.09 15.81
C GLN A 368 -7.03 24.26 16.59
N PRO A 369 -7.07 25.47 15.99
CA PRO A 369 -7.80 26.63 16.54
C PRO A 369 -9.30 26.36 16.74
N GLY A 370 -9.84 25.26 16.20
CA GLY A 370 -11.21 24.81 16.43
C GLY A 370 -11.53 24.55 17.91
N LEU A 371 -10.57 24.12 18.74
CA LEU A 371 -10.76 24.05 20.20
C LEU A 371 -10.56 25.40 20.90
N ASP A 372 -10.03 26.42 20.21
CA ASP A 372 -9.99 27.80 20.70
C ASP A 372 -11.38 28.49 20.63
N LEU A 373 -12.40 27.78 20.12
CA LEU A 373 -13.82 28.05 20.40
C LEU A 373 -14.17 28.00 21.90
N SER A 374 -13.20 27.65 22.76
CA SER A 374 -13.27 27.79 24.22
C SER A 374 -13.75 29.16 24.70
N LEU A 375 -13.52 30.23 23.92
CA LEU A 375 -14.00 31.58 24.23
C LEU A 375 -15.52 31.76 24.04
N SER A 376 -16.14 30.92 23.20
CA SER A 376 -17.59 30.96 22.88
C SER A 376 -18.40 29.85 23.56
N LEU A 377 -17.73 28.84 24.14
CA LEU A 377 -18.40 27.73 24.80
C LEU A 377 -18.94 28.09 26.19
N PRO A 378 -20.08 27.50 26.61
CA PRO A 378 -20.50 27.56 28.00
C PRO A 378 -19.38 27.04 28.93
N PRO A 379 -19.20 27.60 30.15
CA PRO A 379 -18.14 27.17 31.08
C PRO A 379 -18.13 25.67 31.39
N ARG A 380 -19.30 25.01 31.33
CA ARG A 380 -19.44 23.57 31.51
C ARG A 380 -18.72 22.77 30.42
N ASP A 381 -18.78 23.21 29.18
CA ASP A 381 -18.22 22.47 28.04
C ASP A 381 -16.71 22.74 27.89
N VAL A 382 -16.25 23.93 28.28
CA VAL A 382 -14.81 24.21 28.47
C VAL A 382 -14.19 23.25 29.49
N GLN A 383 -14.87 22.98 30.60
CA GLN A 383 -14.38 22.02 31.61
C GLN A 383 -14.33 20.58 31.08
N LYS A 384 -15.33 20.16 30.28
CA LYS A 384 -15.32 18.82 29.66
C LYS A 384 -14.19 18.68 28.66
N MET A 385 -13.99 19.68 27.80
CA MET A 385 -12.92 19.71 26.81
C MET A 385 -11.54 19.63 27.45
N ALA A 386 -11.32 20.38 28.55
CA ALA A 386 -10.08 20.26 29.33
C ALA A 386 -9.89 18.85 29.91
N ALA A 387 -10.97 18.21 30.37
CA ALA A 387 -10.92 16.84 30.90
C ALA A 387 -10.61 15.79 29.81
N LEU A 388 -11.15 15.96 28.60
CA LEU A 388 -10.87 15.08 27.45
C LEU A 388 -9.41 15.22 27.01
N ARG A 389 -8.91 16.45 26.89
CA ARG A 389 -7.49 16.68 26.62
C ARG A 389 -6.56 16.05 27.68
N ASP A 390 -6.91 16.17 28.96
CA ASP A 390 -6.17 15.50 30.04
C ASP A 390 -6.24 13.96 29.95
N GLU A 391 -7.24 13.42 29.26
CA GLU A 391 -7.41 11.99 29.01
C GLU A 391 -6.50 11.47 27.89
N HIS A 392 -6.17 12.27 26.86
CA HIS A 392 -5.26 11.88 25.77
C HIS A 392 -3.95 11.29 26.29
N LYS A 393 -3.30 12.02 27.22
CA LYS A 393 -2.05 11.59 27.84
C LYS A 393 -2.20 10.31 28.66
N LYS A 394 -3.37 10.08 29.25
CA LYS A 394 -3.65 8.86 30.03
C LYS A 394 -3.84 7.66 29.09
N LEU A 395 -4.57 7.84 27.99
CA LEU A 395 -4.78 6.81 26.97
C LEU A 395 -3.44 6.40 26.34
N LEU A 396 -2.63 7.36 25.90
CA LEU A 396 -1.29 7.06 25.35
C LEU A 396 -0.40 6.35 26.39
N GLY A 397 -0.41 6.81 27.64
CA GLY A 397 0.37 6.17 28.70
C GLY A 397 -0.13 4.78 29.10
N GLU A 398 -1.40 4.46 28.85
CA GLU A 398 -1.94 3.10 29.02
C GLU A 398 -1.48 2.19 27.89
N LEU A 399 -1.51 2.69 26.66
CA LEU A 399 -1.05 1.95 25.49
C LEU A 399 0.47 1.67 25.55
N ASP A 400 1.28 2.65 25.94
CA ASP A 400 2.73 2.48 26.17
C ASP A 400 3.01 1.34 27.16
N ARG A 401 2.24 1.23 28.27
CA ARG A 401 2.39 0.13 29.24
C ARG A 401 2.01 -1.23 28.67
N ILE A 402 1.01 -1.28 27.78
CA ILE A 402 0.60 -2.52 27.12
C ILE A 402 1.71 -2.97 26.16
N VAL A 403 2.23 -2.05 25.34
CA VAL A 403 3.36 -2.30 24.44
C VAL A 403 4.58 -2.80 25.21
N ASP A 404 5.02 -2.09 26.24
CA ASP A 404 6.16 -2.48 27.08
C ASP A 404 6.00 -3.88 27.67
N ARG A 405 4.79 -4.20 28.15
CA ARG A 405 4.48 -5.52 28.71
C ARG A 405 4.65 -6.59 27.63
N LEU A 406 4.10 -6.38 26.44
CA LEU A 406 4.16 -7.34 25.34
C LEU A 406 5.58 -7.54 24.81
N SER A 407 6.37 -6.46 24.72
CA SER A 407 7.77 -6.52 24.32
C SER A 407 8.66 -7.20 25.36
N GLY A 408 8.32 -7.09 26.65
CA GLY A 408 9.07 -7.70 27.76
C GLY A 408 8.65 -9.13 28.14
N CYS A 409 7.56 -9.62 27.58
CA CYS A 409 7.01 -10.94 27.90
C CYS A 409 7.90 -12.10 27.40
N SER A 410 8.45 -12.90 28.32
CA SER A 410 8.91 -14.25 27.99
C SER A 410 7.73 -15.17 27.68
N ALA A 411 7.94 -16.23 26.89
CA ALA A 411 6.90 -17.15 26.40
C ALA A 411 6.11 -17.93 27.48
N GLU A 412 6.32 -17.65 28.77
CA GLU A 412 5.55 -18.19 29.87
C GLU A 412 4.21 -17.42 29.99
N TYR A 413 3.14 -18.13 29.65
CA TYR A 413 1.81 -17.67 29.23
C TYR A 413 1.04 -16.63 30.07
N ASP A 414 1.48 -16.25 31.26
CA ASP A 414 0.66 -15.45 32.21
C ASP A 414 0.50 -13.98 31.80
N CYS A 415 1.47 -13.40 31.10
CA CYS A 415 1.43 -11.97 30.77
C CYS A 415 0.45 -11.62 29.63
N TRP A 416 0.08 -12.60 28.80
CA TRP A 416 -0.78 -12.37 27.64
C TRP A 416 -2.24 -12.15 28.04
N GLY A 417 -2.77 -12.99 28.92
CA GLY A 417 -4.13 -12.83 29.43
C GLY A 417 -4.31 -11.44 30.02
N LYS A 418 -3.30 -10.96 30.76
CA LYS A 418 -3.33 -9.63 31.34
C LYS A 418 -3.19 -8.50 30.31
N ALA A 419 -2.27 -8.62 29.34
CA ALA A 419 -2.14 -7.64 28.26
C ALA A 419 -3.43 -7.51 27.44
N ARG A 420 -4.12 -8.63 27.21
CA ARG A 420 -5.45 -8.65 26.56
C ARG A 420 -6.50 -7.90 27.35
N GLU A 421 -6.66 -8.22 28.64
CA GLU A 421 -7.63 -7.52 29.48
C GLU A 421 -7.34 -6.01 29.53
N ASP A 422 -6.07 -5.64 29.65
CA ASP A 422 -5.62 -4.26 29.67
C ASP A 422 -5.95 -3.57 28.33
N PHE A 423 -5.73 -4.23 27.19
CA PHE A 423 -6.03 -3.70 25.85
C PHE A 423 -7.54 -3.58 25.56
N GLU A 424 -8.35 -4.56 25.93
CA GLU A 424 -9.81 -4.46 25.82
C GLU A 424 -10.37 -3.33 26.69
N THR A 425 -9.81 -3.15 27.89
CA THR A 425 -10.15 -2.02 28.77
C THR A 425 -9.79 -0.69 28.12
N PHE A 426 -8.61 -0.61 27.51
CA PHE A 426 -8.16 0.56 26.75
C PHE A 426 -9.11 0.88 25.58
N LEU A 427 -9.46 -0.10 24.73
CA LEU A 427 -10.35 0.13 23.58
C LEU A 427 -11.74 0.60 24.00
N ASN A 428 -12.30 0.06 25.09
CA ASN A 428 -13.58 0.52 25.62
C ASN A 428 -13.52 1.96 26.11
N ARG A 429 -12.39 2.36 26.71
CA ARG A 429 -12.19 3.72 27.18
C ARG A 429 -11.96 4.70 26.05
N LEU A 430 -11.18 4.31 25.04
CA LEU A 430 -10.98 5.10 23.83
C LEU A 430 -12.33 5.35 23.12
N ASN A 431 -13.14 4.32 22.90
CA ASN A 431 -14.48 4.48 22.32
C ASN A 431 -15.38 5.44 23.13
N ALA A 432 -15.34 5.37 24.47
CA ALA A 432 -16.11 6.29 25.31
C ALA A 432 -15.57 7.73 25.27
N HIS A 433 -14.27 7.90 24.99
CA HIS A 433 -13.63 9.19 24.79
C HIS A 433 -14.09 9.81 23.46
N GLU A 434 -14.03 9.07 22.35
CA GLU A 434 -14.53 9.51 21.03
C GLU A 434 -16.00 9.92 21.08
N GLU A 435 -16.88 9.11 21.70
CA GLU A 435 -18.31 9.43 21.86
C GLU A 435 -18.54 10.74 22.63
N ALA A 436 -17.69 11.03 23.64
CA ALA A 436 -17.78 12.24 24.43
C ALA A 436 -17.33 13.49 23.64
N GLU A 437 -16.35 13.32 22.75
CA GLU A 437 -15.91 14.37 21.84
C GLU A 437 -16.93 14.66 20.74
N GLU A 438 -17.49 13.62 20.11
CA GLU A 438 -18.52 13.77 19.10
C GLU A 438 -19.75 14.49 19.68
N THR A 439 -20.15 14.14 20.91
CA THR A 439 -21.24 14.84 21.62
C THR A 439 -20.95 16.32 21.84
N LEU A 440 -19.68 16.70 22.08
CA LEU A 440 -19.29 18.10 22.19
C LEU A 440 -19.30 18.81 20.83
N LEU A 441 -18.81 18.15 19.78
CA LEU A 441 -18.81 18.68 18.40
C LEU A 441 -20.24 18.90 17.89
N ASP A 442 -21.17 18.00 18.19
CA ASP A 442 -22.59 18.15 17.84
C ASP A 442 -23.27 19.30 18.60
N SER A 443 -22.78 19.66 19.79
CA SER A 443 -23.30 20.83 20.52
C SER A 443 -22.80 22.16 19.96
N LEU A 444 -21.77 22.13 19.12
CA LEU A 444 -21.16 23.28 18.45
C LEU A 444 -21.75 23.55 17.06
N SER A 445 -22.38 22.55 16.43
CA SER A 445 -23.10 22.66 15.16
C SER A 445 -24.53 23.14 15.35
#